data_AF-A0A9P6JX55-F1
#
_entry.id   AF-A0A9P6JX55-F1
#
_cell.length_a   1.000
_cell.length_b   1.000
_cell.length_c   1.000
_cell.angle_alpha   90.00
_cell.angle_beta   90.00
_cell.angle_gamma   90.00
#
_symmetry.space_group_name_H-M   'P 1'
#
loop_
_entity.id
_entity.type
_entity.pdbx_description
1 polymer ?
#
loop_
_entity_poly.entity_id
_entity_poly.type
_entity_poly.pdbx_seq_one_letter_code
_entity_poly.pdbx_strand_id
1 'polypeptide(L)'
;MNPDDLNQVEHEQISTSLEVERLEVNLFRSKSLWVPLNARGVFGGQVISQAVVSATHSVPPVYSLHSLHCYFLAKASPATPIVYQVDHVRNGNSYVTRAVRAVQNGHNIFIMVCSFHKPEPWQPSLQWRMPEVPPPDQCEDEVDLFTRLIKDPKTPQRNLKLLEDILDQRKRSPIDVRLAKDHDISEGGVVRYMYWMKARNIPKYEAPFQKGILAYISDLRFIATPSRILGLKGRTGPNSLGMSSTIDHVIWFYDHDFDTGDWLLYEMESPRIGSGRAVVHGRIYTRDGRLIAVVSQEGVLRTNIRAPEELKQETKPMAKL
;
A
#
# COMPACT_ATOMS: atom_id res chain seq x y z
N MET A 1 16.65 6.55 21.88
CA MET A 1 15.61 5.71 21.26
C MET A 1 15.12 4.78 22.35
N ASN A 2 13.82 4.78 22.66
CA ASN A 2 13.27 3.90 23.69
C ASN A 2 13.39 2.44 23.18
N PRO A 3 13.70 1.42 24.01
CA PRO A 3 13.77 0.03 23.55
C PRO A 3 12.49 -0.44 22.84
N ASP A 4 11.33 0.12 23.23
CA ASP A 4 10.04 -0.14 22.58
C ASP A 4 9.91 0.46 21.16
N ASP A 5 10.72 1.48 20.81
CA ASP A 5 10.74 2.07 19.46
C ASP A 5 11.42 1.12 18.45
N LEU A 6 12.32 0.23 18.90
CA LEU A 6 13.00 -0.73 18.04
C LEU A 6 12.09 -1.87 17.56
N ASN A 7 11.00 -2.15 18.28
CA ASN A 7 10.01 -3.16 17.89
C ASN A 7 8.97 -2.65 16.87
N GLN A 8 9.01 -1.37 16.52
CA GLN A 8 8.04 -0.71 15.62
C GLN A 8 8.66 -0.30 14.28
N VAL A 9 9.83 -0.84 13.97
CA VAL A 9 10.53 -0.63 12.71
C VAL A 9 10.17 -1.72 11.70
N GLU A 10 10.25 -1.39 10.42
CA GLU A 10 10.01 -2.38 9.37
C GLU A 10 11.08 -3.48 9.44
N HIS A 11 10.64 -4.74 9.40
CA HIS A 11 11.52 -5.90 9.47
C HIS A 11 12.13 -6.23 8.11
N GLU A 12 13.39 -6.70 8.08
CA GLU A 12 14.12 -6.99 6.83
C GLU A 12 13.57 -8.16 6.03
N GLN A 13 12.77 -9.02 6.67
CA GLN A 13 12.07 -10.13 6.04
C GLN A 13 10.58 -9.79 5.90
N ILE A 14 10.08 -9.79 4.65
CA ILE A 14 8.68 -9.50 4.36
C ILE A 14 7.72 -10.48 5.06
N SER A 15 8.15 -11.73 5.27
CA SER A 15 7.36 -12.75 5.95
C SER A 15 6.93 -12.32 7.36
N THR A 16 7.82 -11.65 8.10
CA THR A 16 7.54 -11.14 9.44
C THR A 16 6.46 -10.07 9.45
N SER A 17 6.38 -9.25 8.40
CA SER A 17 5.34 -8.22 8.26
C SER A 17 3.95 -8.84 8.04
N LEU A 18 3.89 -9.94 7.30
CA LEU A 18 2.66 -10.66 6.94
C LEU A 18 2.19 -11.63 8.03
N GLU A 19 3.08 -11.96 8.98
CA GLU A 19 2.85 -13.04 9.93
C GLU A 19 1.70 -12.73 10.91
N VAL A 20 0.78 -13.69 11.00
CA VAL A 20 -0.31 -13.69 11.98
C VAL A 20 -0.29 -14.98 12.78
N GLU A 21 -0.61 -14.86 14.06
CA GLU A 21 -0.86 -15.99 14.96
C GLU A 21 -2.35 -16.35 14.89
N ARG A 22 -2.66 -17.64 14.73
CA ARG A 22 -4.04 -18.11 14.83
C ARG A 22 -4.42 -18.30 16.29
N LEU A 23 -5.46 -17.60 16.74
CA LEU A 23 -6.03 -17.72 18.09
C LEU A 23 -7.18 -18.73 18.14
N GLU A 24 -7.99 -18.78 17.08
CA GLU A 24 -9.12 -19.71 16.91
C GLU A 24 -9.37 -19.94 15.39
N VAL A 25 -10.28 -20.83 15.03
CA VAL A 25 -10.99 -20.87 13.75
C VAL A 25 -11.47 -19.44 13.45
N ASN A 26 -11.00 -18.93 12.31
CA ASN A 26 -11.34 -17.61 11.81
C ASN A 26 -10.93 -16.41 12.69
N LEU A 27 -10.05 -16.62 13.69
CA LEU A 27 -9.57 -15.55 14.56
C LEU A 27 -8.04 -15.54 14.58
N PHE A 28 -7.46 -14.41 14.18
CA PHE A 28 -6.01 -14.25 14.04
C PHE A 28 -5.52 -12.97 14.73
N ARG A 29 -4.24 -12.91 15.06
CA ARG A 29 -3.58 -11.79 15.74
C ARG A 29 -2.28 -11.43 15.05
N SER A 30 -2.02 -10.15 14.80
CA SER A 30 -0.73 -9.68 14.28
C SER A 30 0.40 -9.98 15.26
N LYS A 31 1.55 -10.46 14.78
CA LYS A 31 2.73 -10.65 15.64
C LYS A 31 3.63 -9.42 15.74
N SER A 32 3.81 -8.72 14.63
CA SER A 32 4.61 -7.50 14.54
C SER A 32 3.81 -6.41 13.82
N LEU A 33 4.11 -5.15 14.15
CA LEU A 33 3.52 -3.97 13.54
C LEU A 33 4.60 -2.90 13.42
N TRP A 34 4.67 -2.24 12.28
CA TRP A 34 5.63 -1.15 12.09
C TRP A 34 4.96 0.15 11.65
N VAL A 35 5.58 1.27 11.98
CA VAL A 35 5.09 2.61 11.66
C VAL A 35 6.06 3.30 10.71
N PRO A 36 5.62 3.71 9.51
CA PRO A 36 6.45 4.49 8.62
C PRO A 36 6.84 5.84 9.21
N LEU A 37 8.01 6.33 8.84
CA LEU A 37 8.49 7.65 9.24
C LEU A 37 7.44 8.74 8.93
N ASN A 38 7.13 9.57 9.93
CA ASN A 38 6.10 10.62 9.88
C ASN A 38 4.65 10.13 9.67
N ALA A 39 4.39 8.81 9.69
CA ALA A 39 3.04 8.27 9.69
C ALA A 39 2.40 8.39 11.08
N ARG A 40 1.06 8.34 11.11
CA ARG A 40 0.27 8.44 12.35
C ARG A 40 -0.17 7.08 12.90
N GLY A 41 0.11 5.99 12.18
CA GLY A 41 -0.31 4.63 12.53
C GLY A 41 0.43 3.60 11.69
N VAL A 42 0.12 2.33 11.94
CA VAL A 42 0.71 1.18 11.25
C VAL A 42 0.58 1.31 9.73
N PHE A 43 1.58 0.84 9.00
CA PHE A 43 1.56 0.82 7.54
C PHE A 43 0.33 0.08 6.98
N GLY A 44 -0.40 0.72 6.06
CA GLY A 44 -1.66 0.20 5.52
C GLY A 44 -1.50 -1.13 4.79
N GLY A 45 -0.47 -1.25 3.95
CA GLY A 45 -0.12 -2.50 3.26
C GLY A 45 0.12 -3.67 4.22
N GLN A 46 0.63 -3.42 5.43
CA GLN A 46 0.75 -4.46 6.45
C GLN A 46 -0.62 -4.96 6.91
N VAL A 47 -1.55 -4.05 7.21
CA VAL A 47 -2.92 -4.38 7.64
C VAL A 47 -3.66 -5.17 6.54
N ILE A 48 -3.55 -4.73 5.29
CA ILE A 48 -4.15 -5.43 4.12
C ILE A 48 -3.56 -6.84 4.00
N SER A 49 -2.23 -6.95 4.02
CA SER A 49 -1.53 -8.23 3.83
C SER A 49 -1.87 -9.25 4.93
N GLN A 50 -1.92 -8.84 6.20
CA GLN A 50 -2.31 -9.70 7.32
C GLN A 50 -3.78 -10.10 7.25
N ALA A 51 -4.68 -9.21 6.80
CA ALA A 51 -6.07 -9.55 6.55
C ALA A 51 -6.23 -10.56 5.40
N VAL A 52 -5.43 -10.43 4.33
CA VAL A 52 -5.37 -11.39 3.21
C VAL A 52 -4.90 -12.76 3.68
N VAL A 53 -3.82 -12.81 4.46
CA VAL A 53 -3.30 -14.07 5.04
C VAL A 53 -4.36 -14.72 5.92
N SER A 54 -5.01 -13.95 6.80
CA SER A 54 -6.07 -14.43 7.69
C SER A 54 -7.26 -15.00 6.91
N ALA A 55 -7.74 -14.29 5.88
CA ALA A 55 -8.82 -14.76 5.02
C ALA A 55 -8.44 -16.05 4.29
N THR A 56 -7.25 -16.10 3.72
CA THR A 56 -6.76 -17.24 2.92
C THR A 56 -6.66 -18.52 3.75
N HIS A 57 -6.24 -18.44 5.02
CA HIS A 57 -6.24 -19.59 5.93
C HIS A 57 -7.62 -20.24 6.14
N SER A 58 -8.71 -19.52 5.84
CA SER A 58 -10.10 -20.02 5.97
C SER A 58 -10.70 -20.52 4.65
N VAL A 59 -9.91 -20.61 3.57
CA VAL A 59 -10.35 -20.94 2.21
C VAL A 59 -9.68 -22.22 1.73
N PRO A 60 -10.41 -23.18 1.13
CA PRO A 60 -9.82 -24.38 0.55
C PRO A 60 -8.83 -24.03 -0.59
N PRO A 61 -7.72 -24.78 -0.74
CA PRO A 61 -6.63 -24.43 -1.67
C PRO A 61 -7.02 -24.47 -3.16
N VAL A 62 -8.17 -25.06 -3.49
CA VAL A 62 -8.73 -25.05 -4.87
C VAL A 62 -9.20 -23.66 -5.31
N TYR A 63 -9.44 -22.74 -4.37
CA TYR A 63 -9.79 -21.36 -4.68
C TYR A 63 -8.59 -20.45 -4.48
N SER A 64 -8.43 -19.47 -5.37
CA SER A 64 -7.39 -18.45 -5.28
C SER A 64 -8.00 -17.05 -5.23
N LEU A 65 -7.40 -16.18 -4.40
CA LEU A 65 -7.79 -14.78 -4.24
C LEU A 65 -7.75 -14.07 -5.59
N HIS A 66 -8.86 -13.48 -6.02
CA HIS A 66 -8.91 -12.67 -7.25
C HIS A 66 -9.29 -11.23 -7.00
N SER A 67 -9.92 -10.91 -5.86
CA SER A 67 -10.15 -9.52 -5.50
C SER A 67 -10.24 -9.28 -4.00
N LEU A 68 -9.94 -8.05 -3.62
CA LEU A 68 -10.26 -7.50 -2.30
C LEU A 68 -10.69 -6.04 -2.41
N HIS A 69 -11.56 -5.64 -1.49
CA HIS A 69 -11.98 -4.26 -1.26
C HIS A 69 -11.94 -4.01 0.23
N CYS A 70 -11.28 -2.94 0.67
CA CYS A 70 -11.19 -2.62 2.08
C CYS A 70 -11.30 -1.14 2.38
N TYR A 71 -11.69 -0.82 3.62
CA TYR A 71 -11.74 0.52 4.17
C TYR A 71 -10.92 0.61 5.45
N PHE A 72 -10.15 1.70 5.57
CA PHE A 72 -9.44 2.10 6.78
C PHE A 72 -10.34 3.04 7.58
N LEU A 73 -10.82 2.56 8.74
CA LEU A 73 -11.80 3.27 9.57
C LEU A 73 -11.12 4.15 10.62
N ALA A 74 -9.97 3.70 11.13
CA ALA A 74 -9.19 4.42 12.13
C ALA A 74 -7.70 4.09 12.01
N LYS A 75 -6.86 4.94 12.59
CA LYS A 75 -5.42 4.68 12.67
C LYS A 75 -5.16 3.44 13.52
N ALA A 76 -4.36 2.51 13.01
CA ALA A 76 -3.88 1.38 13.77
C ALA A 76 -2.75 1.81 14.71
N SER A 77 -2.81 1.41 15.97
CA SER A 77 -1.74 1.64 16.96
C SER A 77 -0.70 0.52 16.86
N PRO A 78 0.61 0.81 16.89
CA PRO A 78 1.63 -0.23 16.98
C PRO A 78 1.76 -0.83 18.40
N ALA A 79 1.23 -0.15 19.42
CA ALA A 79 1.38 -0.55 20.83
C ALA A 79 0.50 -1.73 21.23
N THR A 80 -0.51 -2.08 20.42
CA THR A 80 -1.42 -3.20 20.66
C THR A 80 -1.53 -4.05 19.41
N PRO A 81 -1.54 -5.39 19.52
CA PRO A 81 -1.77 -6.24 18.36
C PRO A 81 -3.14 -5.96 17.71
N ILE A 82 -3.22 -6.15 16.39
CA ILE A 82 -4.45 -6.13 15.63
C ILE A 82 -5.04 -7.55 15.64
N VAL A 83 -6.33 -7.67 15.96
CA VAL A 83 -7.07 -8.93 15.89
C VAL A 83 -7.89 -8.96 14.61
N TYR A 84 -7.70 -9.97 13.76
CA TYR A 84 -8.43 -10.18 12.51
C TYR A 84 -9.50 -11.25 12.70
N GLN A 85 -10.76 -10.86 12.56
CA GLN A 85 -11.93 -11.74 12.62
C GLN A 85 -12.43 -12.02 11.20
N VAL A 86 -12.52 -13.29 10.82
CA VAL A 86 -12.89 -13.71 9.46
C VAL A 86 -14.31 -14.29 9.44
N ASP A 87 -15.20 -13.67 8.68
CA ASP A 87 -16.58 -14.14 8.50
C ASP A 87 -16.72 -14.85 7.14
N HIS A 88 -17.36 -16.02 7.14
CA HIS A 88 -17.66 -16.79 5.93
C HIS A 88 -18.94 -16.26 5.28
N VAL A 89 -18.81 -15.27 4.40
CA VAL A 89 -19.96 -14.62 3.76
C VAL A 89 -20.67 -15.57 2.79
N ARG A 90 -19.90 -16.33 1.99
CA ARG A 90 -20.46 -17.27 1.01
C ARG A 90 -19.45 -18.37 0.67
N ASN A 91 -19.93 -19.61 0.55
CA ASN A 91 -19.20 -20.74 0.01
C ASN A 91 -19.96 -21.32 -1.19
N GLY A 92 -19.67 -20.82 -2.39
CA GLY A 92 -20.22 -21.34 -3.64
C GLY A 92 -19.29 -22.35 -4.30
N ASN A 93 -19.76 -23.00 -5.38
CA ASN A 93 -18.96 -23.97 -6.12
C ASN A 93 -17.80 -23.34 -6.91
N SER A 94 -18.00 -22.15 -7.48
CA SER A 94 -16.98 -21.45 -8.26
C SER A 94 -16.32 -20.30 -7.49
N TYR A 95 -17.07 -19.67 -6.59
CA TYR A 95 -16.64 -18.50 -5.83
C TYR A 95 -16.86 -18.67 -4.34
N VAL A 96 -15.90 -18.18 -3.57
CA VAL A 96 -15.92 -18.13 -2.11
C VAL A 96 -15.68 -16.68 -1.67
N THR A 97 -16.42 -16.21 -0.68
CA THR A 97 -16.32 -14.83 -0.18
C THR A 97 -16.05 -14.83 1.31
N ARG A 98 -15.12 -13.98 1.73
CA ARG A 98 -14.77 -13.74 3.13
C ARG A 98 -14.88 -12.25 3.44
N ALA A 99 -15.36 -11.93 4.64
CA ALA A 99 -15.22 -10.61 5.21
C ALA A 99 -14.20 -10.69 6.36
N VAL A 100 -13.36 -9.67 6.51
CA VAL A 100 -12.38 -9.57 7.59
C VAL A 100 -12.60 -8.25 8.32
N ARG A 101 -12.74 -8.33 9.64
CA ARG A 101 -12.78 -7.17 10.52
C ARG A 101 -11.50 -7.14 11.33
N ALA A 102 -10.72 -6.07 11.22
CA ALA A 102 -9.55 -5.86 12.04
C ALA A 102 -9.91 -4.96 13.23
N VAL A 103 -9.63 -5.44 14.44
CA VAL A 103 -10.10 -4.87 15.69
C VAL A 103 -8.91 -4.51 16.58
N GLN A 104 -8.96 -3.31 17.16
CA GLN A 104 -8.08 -2.89 18.26
C GLN A 104 -8.92 -2.24 19.36
N ASN A 105 -8.65 -2.56 20.62
CA ASN A 105 -9.34 -1.99 21.78
C ASN A 105 -10.87 -2.03 21.66
N GLY A 106 -11.42 -3.12 21.10
CA GLY A 106 -12.86 -3.30 20.90
C GLY A 106 -13.48 -2.54 19.73
N HIS A 107 -12.69 -1.80 18.93
CA HIS A 107 -13.19 -1.00 17.81
C HIS A 107 -12.65 -1.53 16.46
N ASN A 108 -13.50 -1.55 15.44
CA ASN A 108 -13.08 -1.86 14.08
C ASN A 108 -12.19 -0.72 13.55
N ILE A 109 -10.95 -1.04 13.22
CA ILE A 109 -10.00 -0.10 12.61
C ILE A 109 -9.91 -0.26 11.09
N PHE A 110 -10.29 -1.44 10.59
CA PHE A 110 -10.23 -1.81 9.17
C PHE A 110 -11.26 -2.89 8.88
N ILE A 111 -11.86 -2.83 7.69
CA ILE A 111 -12.74 -3.88 7.17
C ILE A 111 -12.32 -4.24 5.75
N MET A 112 -12.42 -5.51 5.40
CA MET A 112 -12.15 -6.00 4.05
C MET A 112 -13.18 -7.04 3.64
N VAL A 113 -13.62 -7.00 2.38
CA VAL A 113 -14.30 -8.11 1.73
C VAL A 113 -13.39 -8.60 0.61
N CYS A 114 -13.14 -9.89 0.57
CA CYS A 114 -12.30 -10.51 -0.45
C CYS A 114 -12.99 -11.73 -1.06
N SER A 115 -12.69 -11.97 -2.33
CA SER A 115 -13.30 -13.01 -3.14
C SER A 115 -12.25 -13.91 -3.73
N PHE A 116 -12.55 -15.20 -3.69
CA PHE A 116 -11.70 -16.29 -4.16
C PHE A 116 -12.47 -17.06 -5.22
N HIS A 117 -11.79 -17.56 -6.24
CA HIS A 117 -12.39 -18.32 -7.32
C HIS A 117 -11.52 -19.51 -7.70
N LYS A 118 -12.12 -20.53 -8.32
CA LYS A 118 -11.34 -21.59 -8.99
C LYS A 118 -10.74 -21.00 -10.27
N PRO A 119 -9.40 -21.00 -10.45
CA PRO A 119 -8.78 -20.44 -11.66
C PRO A 119 -9.27 -21.11 -12.94
N GLU A 120 -9.51 -20.32 -13.98
CA GLU A 120 -9.97 -20.78 -15.30
C GLU A 120 -9.03 -20.28 -16.43
N PRO A 121 -7.77 -20.75 -16.50
CA PRO A 121 -6.76 -20.20 -17.40
C PRO A 121 -7.04 -20.39 -18.91
N TRP A 122 -8.02 -21.21 -19.26
CA TRP A 122 -8.46 -21.44 -20.65
C TRP A 122 -9.42 -20.36 -21.18
N GLN A 123 -9.89 -19.45 -20.31
CA GLN A 123 -10.78 -18.36 -20.72
C GLN A 123 -10.01 -17.29 -21.53
N PRO A 124 -10.69 -16.50 -22.38
CA PRO A 124 -10.06 -15.44 -23.15
C PRO A 124 -9.37 -14.40 -22.26
N SER A 125 -8.19 -13.93 -22.69
CA SER A 125 -7.43 -12.90 -21.99
C SER A 125 -7.10 -11.73 -22.91
N LEU A 126 -7.17 -10.53 -22.34
CA LEU A 126 -6.70 -9.28 -22.93
C LEU A 126 -6.10 -8.45 -21.79
N GLN A 127 -4.95 -7.85 -22.05
CA GLN A 127 -4.33 -6.91 -21.11
C GLN A 127 -3.86 -5.66 -21.83
N TRP A 128 -3.65 -4.59 -21.06
CA TRP A 128 -2.95 -3.42 -21.56
C TRP A 128 -1.44 -3.71 -21.63
N ARG A 129 -0.77 -3.13 -22.63
CA ARG A 129 0.67 -3.32 -22.80
C ARG A 129 1.42 -2.62 -21.66
N MET A 130 2.47 -3.26 -21.14
CA MET A 130 3.38 -2.63 -20.19
C MET A 130 4.03 -1.38 -20.83
N PRO A 131 4.08 -0.22 -20.15
CA PRO A 131 4.77 0.96 -20.64
C PRO A 131 6.26 0.72 -20.90
N GLU A 132 6.83 1.44 -21.86
CA GLU A 132 8.27 1.39 -22.12
C GLU A 132 9.02 2.22 -21.07
N VAL A 133 9.83 1.53 -20.26
CA VAL A 133 10.66 2.08 -19.19
C VAL A 133 12.04 1.43 -19.20
N PRO A 134 13.08 2.08 -18.66
CA PRO A 134 14.37 1.44 -18.45
C PRO A 134 14.22 0.17 -17.60
N PRO A 135 15.00 -0.88 -17.88
CA PRO A 135 15.00 -2.09 -17.08
C PRO A 135 15.53 -1.80 -15.66
N PRO A 136 15.16 -2.62 -14.66
CA PRO A 136 15.43 -2.30 -13.26
C PRO A 136 16.92 -2.11 -12.93
N ASP A 137 17.82 -2.79 -13.64
CA ASP A 137 19.28 -2.68 -13.51
C ASP A 137 19.85 -1.33 -13.96
N GLN A 138 19.11 -0.57 -14.78
CA GLN A 138 19.47 0.78 -15.21
C GLN A 138 18.83 1.88 -14.36
N CYS A 139 17.91 1.52 -13.46
CA CYS A 139 17.24 2.45 -12.58
C CYS A 139 18.02 2.61 -11.26
N GLU A 140 18.14 3.86 -10.79
CA GLU A 140 18.74 4.15 -9.48
C GLU A 140 17.84 3.59 -8.36
N ASP A 141 18.44 2.83 -7.43
CA ASP A 141 17.77 2.41 -6.20
C ASP A 141 17.56 3.62 -5.27
N GLU A 142 16.47 3.61 -4.51
CA GLU A 142 16.16 4.66 -3.54
C GLU A 142 17.27 4.83 -2.49
N VAL A 143 17.97 3.75 -2.10
CA VAL A 143 19.11 3.84 -1.17
C VAL A 143 20.23 4.70 -1.77
N ASP A 144 20.57 4.49 -3.03
CA ASP A 144 21.59 5.27 -3.74
C ASP A 144 21.14 6.71 -3.96
N LEU A 145 19.88 6.91 -4.36
CA LEU A 145 19.27 8.23 -4.50
C LEU A 145 19.38 9.05 -3.20
N PHE A 146 18.94 8.50 -2.06
CA PHE A 146 19.00 9.20 -0.78
C PHE A 146 20.45 9.41 -0.32
N THR A 147 21.33 8.44 -0.54
CA THR A 147 22.77 8.60 -0.25
C THR A 147 23.39 9.75 -1.04
N ARG A 148 23.05 9.88 -2.32
CA ARG A 148 23.50 10.96 -3.19
C ARG A 148 22.93 12.30 -2.74
N LEU A 149 21.64 12.37 -2.41
CA LEU A 149 21.00 13.59 -1.91
C LEU A 149 21.62 14.07 -0.60
N ILE A 150 21.97 13.18 0.34
CA ILE A 150 22.63 13.55 1.60
C ILE A 150 24.02 14.16 1.35
N LYS A 151 24.75 13.65 0.36
CA LYS A 151 26.09 14.13 0.00
C LYS A 151 26.09 15.37 -0.90
N ASP A 152 24.96 15.71 -1.52
CA ASP A 152 24.87 16.87 -2.42
C ASP A 152 24.98 18.18 -1.61
N PRO A 153 25.97 19.04 -1.88
CA PRO A 153 26.11 20.34 -1.22
C PRO A 153 24.90 21.27 -1.38
N LYS A 154 24.06 21.04 -2.40
CA LYS A 154 22.82 21.80 -2.63
C LYS A 154 21.68 21.37 -1.70
N THR A 155 21.80 20.23 -1.03
CA THR A 155 20.78 19.76 -0.10
C THR A 155 20.75 20.65 1.14
N PRO A 156 19.60 21.26 1.47
CA PRO A 156 19.51 22.11 2.65
C PRO A 156 19.84 21.34 3.93
N GLN A 157 20.76 21.85 4.75
CA GLN A 157 21.21 21.21 6.01
C GLN A 157 20.04 20.75 6.89
N ARG A 158 18.96 21.57 6.94
CA ARG A 158 17.72 21.29 7.68
C ARG A 158 16.92 20.05 7.21
N ASN A 159 17.27 19.48 6.06
CA ASN A 159 16.65 18.29 5.50
C ASN A 159 17.51 17.04 5.70
N LEU A 160 18.80 17.18 6.03
CA LEU A 160 19.73 16.04 6.09
C LEU A 160 19.26 14.98 7.08
N LYS A 161 18.85 15.39 8.29
CA LYS A 161 18.36 14.44 9.30
C LYS A 161 17.18 13.62 8.81
N LEU A 162 16.21 14.26 8.15
CA LEU A 162 15.06 13.56 7.56
C LEU A 162 15.50 12.59 6.45
N LEU A 163 16.45 12.99 5.61
CA LEU A 163 16.97 12.12 4.54
C LEU A 163 17.75 10.93 5.09
N GLU A 164 18.54 11.11 6.14
CA GLU A 164 19.23 10.04 6.87
C GLU A 164 18.23 9.04 7.46
N ASP A 165 17.18 9.53 8.12
CA ASP A 165 16.14 8.67 8.71
C ASP A 165 15.37 7.89 7.62
N ILE A 166 15.09 8.52 6.47
CA ILE A 166 14.49 7.85 5.31
C ILE A 166 15.44 6.78 4.73
N LEU A 167 16.73 7.10 4.60
CA LEU A 167 17.75 6.18 4.11
C LEU A 167 17.83 4.92 5.00
N ASP A 168 17.89 5.11 6.32
CA ASP A 168 17.97 4.00 7.27
C ASP A 168 16.71 3.12 7.29
N GLN A 169 15.53 3.71 7.09
CA GLN A 169 14.30 2.94 6.89
C GLN A 169 14.35 2.15 5.57
N ARG A 170 14.80 2.78 4.48
CA ARG A 170 14.85 2.14 3.15
C ARG A 170 15.88 1.01 3.05
N LYS A 171 17.01 1.14 3.75
CA LYS A 171 18.02 0.08 3.86
C LYS A 171 17.45 -1.19 4.52
N ARG A 172 16.66 -1.03 5.58
CA ARG A 172 16.06 -2.13 6.34
C ARG A 172 14.82 -2.73 5.68
N SER A 173 14.11 -1.94 4.88
CA SER A 173 12.86 -2.40 4.32
C SER A 173 13.03 -3.68 3.48
N PRO A 174 12.09 -4.63 3.54
CA PRO A 174 12.16 -5.90 2.83
C PRO A 174 11.83 -5.75 1.35
N ILE A 175 11.45 -4.56 0.89
CA ILE A 175 11.13 -4.28 -0.51
C ILE A 175 12.25 -3.44 -1.14
N ASP A 176 12.75 -3.85 -2.30
CA ASP A 176 13.60 -3.02 -3.15
C ASP A 176 12.72 -2.12 -4.01
N VAL A 177 13.08 -0.83 -4.15
CA VAL A 177 12.28 0.17 -4.87
C VAL A 177 13.21 1.00 -5.75
N ARG A 178 12.96 0.99 -7.06
CA ARG A 178 13.71 1.80 -8.04
C ARG A 178 12.75 2.65 -8.85
N LEU A 179 13.10 3.91 -9.04
CA LEU A 179 12.32 4.81 -9.87
C LEU A 179 12.55 4.46 -11.35
N ALA A 180 11.53 3.94 -12.03
CA ALA A 180 11.60 3.60 -13.44
C ALA A 180 11.36 4.82 -14.33
N LYS A 181 10.34 5.62 -13.97
CA LYS A 181 10.03 6.87 -14.67
C LYS A 181 9.31 7.84 -13.75
N ASP A 182 9.75 9.09 -13.75
CA ASP A 182 9.19 10.18 -12.95
C ASP A 182 8.48 11.17 -13.84
N HIS A 183 7.28 11.64 -13.43
CA HIS A 183 6.48 12.62 -14.18
C HIS A 183 6.34 12.29 -15.68
N ASP A 184 6.02 11.04 -16.01
CA ASP A 184 5.72 10.66 -17.39
C ASP A 184 4.36 11.25 -17.80
N ILE A 185 4.35 12.11 -18.81
CA ILE A 185 3.12 12.74 -19.31
C ILE A 185 2.72 12.02 -20.59
N SER A 186 1.58 11.33 -20.57
CA SER A 186 1.01 10.72 -21.77
C SER A 186 0.53 11.78 -22.76
N GLU A 187 0.27 11.40 -24.02
CA GLU A 187 -0.31 12.31 -25.03
C GLU A 187 -1.63 12.94 -24.58
N GLY A 188 -2.39 12.26 -23.72
CA GLY A 188 -3.64 12.76 -23.12
C GLY A 188 -3.45 13.65 -21.88
N GLY A 189 -2.21 13.99 -21.51
CA GLY A 189 -1.90 14.80 -20.34
C GLY A 189 -1.96 14.06 -19.00
N VAL A 190 -2.04 12.73 -19.02
CA VAL A 190 -2.05 11.92 -17.79
C VAL A 190 -0.63 11.84 -17.24
N VAL A 191 -0.45 12.29 -15.99
CA VAL A 191 0.84 12.22 -15.29
C VAL A 191 0.95 10.88 -14.56
N ARG A 192 2.01 10.14 -14.86
CA ARG A 192 2.28 8.80 -14.33
C ARG A 192 3.62 8.75 -13.60
N TYR A 193 3.67 7.93 -12.57
CA TYR A 193 4.89 7.54 -11.86
C TYR A 193 5.02 6.04 -11.94
N MET A 194 6.22 5.56 -12.22
CA MET A 194 6.47 4.14 -12.44
C MET A 194 7.66 3.70 -11.58
N TYR A 195 7.47 2.63 -10.83
CA TYR A 195 8.48 2.09 -9.93
C TYR A 195 8.69 0.60 -10.19
N TRP A 196 9.94 0.17 -10.25
CA TRP A 196 10.27 -1.24 -10.10
C TRP A 196 10.29 -1.60 -8.62
N MET A 197 9.59 -2.66 -8.24
CA MET A 197 9.56 -3.16 -6.86
C MET A 197 9.74 -4.67 -6.81
N LYS A 198 10.41 -5.17 -5.77
CA LYS A 198 10.48 -6.61 -5.46
C LYS A 198 10.76 -6.87 -3.99
N ALA A 199 10.38 -8.03 -3.48
CA ALA A 199 10.79 -8.50 -2.16
C ALA A 199 12.26 -8.94 -2.17
N ARG A 200 12.99 -8.58 -1.12
CA ARG A 200 14.43 -8.88 -0.93
C ARG A 200 14.60 -10.23 -0.26
N ASN A 201 15.55 -11.02 -0.75
CA ASN A 201 16.07 -12.22 -0.07
C ASN A 201 14.99 -13.24 0.34
N ILE A 202 13.96 -13.42 -0.49
CA ILE A 202 12.89 -14.38 -0.23
C ILE A 202 13.09 -15.69 -1.01
N PRO A 203 12.64 -16.83 -0.48
CA PRO A 203 12.42 -18.02 -1.30
C PRO A 203 11.25 -17.78 -2.26
N LYS A 204 11.11 -18.63 -3.28
CA LYS A 204 9.89 -18.67 -4.09
C LYS A 204 8.75 -19.22 -3.23
N TYR A 205 7.81 -18.36 -2.86
CA TYR A 205 6.63 -18.73 -2.10
C TYR A 205 5.50 -19.24 -3.02
N GLU A 206 4.58 -19.98 -2.42
CA GLU A 206 3.32 -20.39 -3.04
C GLU A 206 2.44 -19.18 -3.37
N ALA A 207 1.60 -19.32 -4.40
CA ALA A 207 0.76 -18.26 -4.95
C ALA A 207 -0.07 -17.46 -3.90
N PRO A 208 -0.67 -18.10 -2.86
CA PRO A 208 -1.39 -17.36 -1.83
C PRO A 208 -0.53 -16.35 -1.07
N PHE A 209 0.72 -16.73 -0.74
CA PHE A 209 1.62 -15.86 -0.01
C PHE A 209 2.24 -14.80 -0.91
N GLN A 210 2.53 -15.13 -2.17
CA GLN A 210 2.91 -14.15 -3.21
C GLN A 210 1.86 -13.03 -3.34
N LYS A 211 0.55 -13.36 -3.30
CA LYS A 211 -0.54 -12.36 -3.31
C LYS A 211 -0.61 -11.53 -2.03
N GLY A 212 -0.28 -12.11 -0.87
CA GLY A 212 -0.11 -11.36 0.37
C GLY A 212 1.02 -10.33 0.27
N ILE A 213 2.16 -10.71 -0.30
CA ILE A 213 3.29 -9.80 -0.54
C ILE A 213 2.91 -8.72 -1.55
N LEU A 214 2.22 -9.08 -2.64
CA LEU A 214 1.76 -8.12 -3.63
C LEU A 214 0.78 -7.10 -3.04
N ALA A 215 -0.10 -7.52 -2.13
CA ALA A 215 -1.00 -6.63 -1.39
C ALA A 215 -0.27 -5.71 -0.40
N TYR A 216 0.90 -6.12 0.09
CA TYR A 216 1.78 -5.24 0.86
C TYR A 216 2.43 -4.18 -0.05
N ILE A 217 2.97 -4.62 -1.19
CA ILE A 217 3.63 -3.77 -2.20
C ILE A 217 2.64 -2.74 -2.77
N SER A 218 1.37 -3.11 -2.97
CA SER A 218 0.38 -2.25 -3.62
C SER A 218 0.10 -0.94 -2.89
N ASP A 219 0.35 -0.85 -1.57
CA ASP A 219 0.18 0.37 -0.77
C ASP A 219 1.48 1.22 -0.68
N LEU A 220 2.62 0.72 -1.18
CA LEU A 220 3.87 1.49 -1.23
C LEU A 220 3.79 2.57 -2.30
N ARG A 221 4.19 3.80 -1.95
CA ARG A 221 4.21 4.99 -2.82
C ARG A 221 2.85 5.42 -3.41
N PHE A 222 1.80 4.63 -3.26
CA PHE A 222 0.54 4.79 -3.99
C PHE A 222 -0.20 6.10 -3.65
N ILE A 223 -0.59 6.32 -2.40
CA ILE A 223 -1.29 7.57 -2.00
C ILE A 223 -0.42 8.83 -2.11
N ALA A 224 0.90 8.67 -2.20
CA ALA A 224 1.80 9.80 -2.37
C ALA A 224 1.73 10.36 -3.80
N THR A 225 1.30 9.58 -4.79
CA THR A 225 1.23 9.96 -6.22
C THR A 225 0.53 11.30 -6.45
N PRO A 226 -0.70 11.55 -5.95
CA PRO A 226 -1.36 12.86 -6.06
C PRO A 226 -0.54 14.05 -5.55
N SER A 227 0.14 13.90 -4.41
CA SER A 227 0.97 14.97 -3.84
C SER A 227 2.19 15.28 -4.70
N ARG A 228 2.73 14.26 -5.38
CA ARG A 228 3.81 14.41 -6.35
C ARG A 228 3.32 15.13 -7.61
N ILE A 229 2.16 14.73 -8.14
CA ILE A 229 1.52 15.38 -9.31
C ILE A 229 1.31 16.88 -9.06
N LEU A 230 0.83 17.24 -7.88
CA LEU A 230 0.62 18.64 -7.50
C LEU A 230 1.90 19.40 -7.12
N GLY A 231 3.06 18.72 -7.08
CA GLY A 231 4.32 19.35 -6.69
C GLY A 231 4.35 19.89 -5.26
N LEU A 232 3.64 19.24 -4.32
CA LEU A 232 3.53 19.67 -2.92
C LEU A 232 4.87 19.45 -2.17
N LYS A 233 5.81 20.38 -2.35
CA LYS A 233 7.16 20.35 -1.77
C LYS A 233 7.33 21.32 -0.58
N GLY A 234 6.28 22.07 -0.24
CA GLY A 234 6.30 23.07 0.82
C GLY A 234 6.24 22.46 2.22
N ARG A 235 6.76 23.18 3.23
CA ARG A 235 6.61 22.81 4.65
C ARG A 235 5.38 23.46 5.30
N THR A 236 5.04 24.68 4.88
CA THR A 236 3.86 25.43 5.36
C THR A 236 3.03 25.96 4.19
N GLY A 237 1.79 26.35 4.48
CA GLY A 237 0.91 27.01 3.51
C GLY A 237 0.36 26.08 2.41
N PRO A 238 -0.10 26.65 1.28
CA PRO A 238 -0.84 25.92 0.25
C PRO A 238 -0.03 24.84 -0.47
N ASN A 239 1.29 24.98 -0.51
CA ASN A 239 2.18 24.01 -1.15
C ASN A 239 2.66 22.89 -0.19
N SER A 240 2.17 22.89 1.05
CA SER A 240 2.52 21.90 2.07
C SER A 240 1.44 20.84 2.20
N LEU A 241 1.86 19.58 2.19
CA LEU A 241 0.99 18.44 2.48
C LEU A 241 0.64 18.46 3.98
N GLY A 242 -0.60 18.81 4.29
CA GLY A 242 -1.11 18.87 5.67
C GLY A 242 -1.59 17.51 6.17
N MET A 243 -2.29 16.76 5.32
CA MET A 243 -2.75 15.41 5.66
C MET A 243 -2.77 14.52 4.41
N SER A 244 -2.21 13.31 4.57
CA SER A 244 -2.33 12.21 3.62
C SER A 244 -2.71 10.96 4.39
N SER A 245 -3.80 10.30 4.02
CA SER A 245 -4.23 9.04 4.65
C SER A 245 -5.08 8.24 3.68
N THR A 246 -4.88 6.93 3.63
CA THR A 246 -5.74 6.02 2.86
C THR A 246 -7.14 5.98 3.46
N ILE A 247 -8.17 5.95 2.59
CA ILE A 247 -9.57 5.73 2.97
C ILE A 247 -9.97 4.30 2.62
N ASP A 248 -9.74 3.89 1.37
CA ASP A 248 -10.02 2.55 0.87
C ASP A 248 -8.85 2.02 0.03
N HIS A 249 -8.86 0.71 -0.25
CA HIS A 249 -7.91 0.09 -1.16
C HIS A 249 -8.58 -1.12 -1.82
N VAL A 250 -8.36 -1.26 -3.13
CA VAL A 250 -8.97 -2.29 -3.95
C VAL A 250 -7.90 -2.91 -4.82
N ILE A 251 -7.86 -4.24 -4.87
CA ILE A 251 -6.96 -5.00 -5.73
C ILE A 251 -7.76 -6.04 -6.48
N TRP A 252 -7.54 -6.14 -7.78
CA TRP A 252 -7.94 -7.28 -8.61
C TRP A 252 -6.69 -8.00 -9.10
N PHE A 253 -6.60 -9.30 -8.81
CA PHE A 253 -5.51 -10.18 -9.19
C PHE A 253 -5.93 -11.04 -10.38
N TYR A 254 -5.21 -10.96 -11.48
CA TYR A 254 -5.50 -11.73 -12.70
C TYR A 254 -4.61 -12.96 -12.86
N ASP A 255 -3.40 -12.93 -12.30
CA ASP A 255 -2.46 -14.04 -12.40
C ASP A 255 -2.27 -14.76 -11.06
N HIS A 256 -1.83 -16.02 -11.17
CA HIS A 256 -1.49 -16.90 -10.05
C HIS A 256 -0.02 -17.34 -10.08
N ASP A 257 0.63 -17.24 -11.24
CA ASP A 257 2.03 -17.61 -11.45
C ASP A 257 2.88 -16.36 -11.67
N PHE A 258 3.30 -15.77 -10.57
CA PHE A 258 4.26 -14.68 -10.52
C PHE A 258 5.12 -14.81 -9.27
N ASP A 259 6.29 -14.19 -9.33
CA ASP A 259 7.24 -14.18 -8.21
C ASP A 259 7.52 -12.75 -7.77
N THR A 260 7.11 -12.42 -6.54
CA THR A 260 7.42 -11.12 -5.92
C THR A 260 8.90 -10.98 -5.58
N GLY A 261 9.69 -12.06 -5.67
CA GLY A 261 11.15 -12.02 -5.59
C GLY A 261 11.82 -11.52 -6.87
N ASP A 262 11.10 -11.49 -8.00
CA ASP A 262 11.51 -10.82 -9.23
C ASP A 262 10.85 -9.44 -9.35
N TRP A 263 11.35 -8.64 -10.28
CA TRP A 263 10.93 -7.26 -10.50
C TRP A 263 9.50 -7.15 -11.02
N LEU A 264 8.72 -6.31 -10.34
CA LEU A 264 7.38 -5.90 -10.72
C LEU A 264 7.37 -4.41 -11.04
N LEU A 265 6.85 -4.02 -12.21
CA LEU A 265 6.64 -2.62 -12.56
C LEU A 265 5.29 -2.16 -12.03
N TYR A 266 5.29 -1.16 -11.16
CA TYR A 266 4.08 -0.55 -10.64
C TYR A 266 3.89 0.83 -11.28
N GLU A 267 2.94 0.92 -12.21
CA GLU A 267 2.47 2.17 -12.82
C GLU A 267 1.37 2.79 -11.95
N MET A 268 1.48 4.08 -11.66
CA MET A 268 0.54 4.83 -10.81
C MET A 268 0.14 6.16 -11.47
N GLU A 269 -1.15 6.47 -11.41
CA GLU A 269 -1.73 7.72 -11.91
C GLU A 269 -2.85 8.23 -11.01
N SER A 270 -3.18 9.53 -11.07
CA SER A 270 -4.31 10.10 -10.33
C SER A 270 -5.25 10.83 -11.28
N PRO A 271 -6.42 10.25 -11.62
CA PRO A 271 -7.34 10.88 -12.55
C PRO A 271 -8.09 12.07 -11.93
N ARG A 272 -8.20 12.13 -10.59
CA ARG A 272 -8.88 13.24 -9.91
C ARG A 272 -8.29 13.53 -8.54
N ILE A 273 -8.05 14.82 -8.33
CA ILE A 273 -7.69 15.42 -7.04
C ILE A 273 -8.67 16.57 -6.77
N GLY A 274 -9.27 16.60 -5.59
CA GLY A 274 -10.25 17.63 -5.24
C GLY A 274 -10.99 17.33 -3.95
N SER A 275 -11.66 18.34 -3.39
CA SER A 275 -12.51 18.20 -2.19
C SER A 275 -11.79 17.56 -0.99
N GLY A 276 -10.50 17.82 -0.85
CA GLY A 276 -9.66 17.26 0.23
C GLY A 276 -9.37 15.76 0.10
N ARG A 277 -9.52 15.19 -1.10
CA ARG A 277 -9.26 13.79 -1.43
C ARG A 277 -8.56 13.66 -2.79
N ALA A 278 -8.04 12.48 -3.05
CA ALA A 278 -7.54 12.09 -4.36
C ALA A 278 -7.77 10.60 -4.59
N VAL A 279 -8.10 10.25 -5.82
CA VAL A 279 -8.14 8.86 -6.28
C VAL A 279 -6.85 8.54 -7.02
N VAL A 280 -6.35 7.33 -6.84
CA VAL A 280 -5.15 6.80 -7.50
C VAL A 280 -5.52 5.46 -8.14
N HIS A 281 -5.06 5.28 -9.37
CA HIS A 281 -5.15 4.01 -10.08
C HIS A 281 -3.75 3.45 -10.32
N GLY A 282 -3.67 2.13 -10.25
CA GLY A 282 -2.43 1.38 -10.29
C GLY A 282 -2.52 0.17 -11.18
N ARG A 283 -1.43 -0.15 -11.88
CA ARG A 283 -1.27 -1.37 -12.69
C ARG A 283 0.08 -1.99 -12.35
N ILE A 284 0.08 -3.27 -12.00
CA ILE A 284 1.29 -4.01 -11.62
C ILE A 284 1.59 -5.04 -12.70
N TYR A 285 2.75 -4.90 -13.33
CA TYR A 285 3.25 -5.79 -14.36
C TYR A 285 4.42 -6.61 -13.84
N THR A 286 4.57 -7.85 -14.30
CA THR A 286 5.82 -8.59 -14.17
C THR A 286 6.89 -8.04 -15.12
N ARG A 287 8.16 -8.39 -14.90
CA ARG A 287 9.28 -7.94 -15.75
C ARG A 287 9.12 -8.29 -17.24
N ASP A 288 8.47 -9.40 -17.55
CA ASP A 288 8.13 -9.86 -18.90
C ASP A 288 6.88 -9.17 -19.50
N GLY A 289 6.22 -8.29 -18.74
CA GLY A 289 5.15 -7.42 -19.22
C GLY A 289 3.72 -7.95 -19.00
N ARG A 290 3.51 -9.04 -18.25
CA ARG A 290 2.16 -9.52 -17.92
C ARG A 290 1.50 -8.62 -16.88
N LEU A 291 0.27 -8.18 -17.11
CA LEU A 291 -0.49 -7.36 -16.17
C LEU A 291 -1.13 -8.26 -15.11
N ILE A 292 -0.48 -8.38 -13.95
CA ILE A 292 -0.88 -9.35 -12.92
C ILE A 292 -1.91 -8.78 -11.92
N ALA A 293 -1.94 -7.46 -11.75
CA ALA A 293 -2.91 -6.83 -10.85
C ALA A 293 -3.28 -5.39 -11.27
N VAL A 294 -4.52 -5.02 -10.95
CA VAL A 294 -5.04 -3.65 -11.05
C VAL A 294 -5.43 -3.18 -9.66
N VAL A 295 -5.10 -1.93 -9.33
CA VAL A 295 -5.25 -1.36 -8.00
C VAL A 295 -6.01 -0.03 -8.08
N SER A 296 -6.88 0.23 -7.11
CA SER A 296 -7.53 1.53 -6.94
C SER A 296 -7.59 1.92 -5.48
N GLN A 297 -7.46 3.21 -5.20
CA GLN A 297 -7.49 3.77 -3.85
C GLN A 297 -7.93 5.22 -3.88
N GLU A 298 -8.86 5.59 -2.99
CA GLU A 298 -9.08 6.96 -2.57
C GLU A 298 -8.39 7.21 -1.22
N GLY A 299 -7.83 8.40 -1.07
CA GLY A 299 -7.32 8.85 0.21
C GLY A 299 -7.60 10.31 0.47
N VAL A 300 -7.52 10.69 1.73
CA VAL A 300 -7.48 12.09 2.16
C VAL A 300 -6.20 12.70 1.61
N LEU A 301 -6.34 13.82 0.90
CA LEU A 301 -5.23 14.65 0.45
C LEU A 301 -5.59 16.10 0.73
N ARG A 302 -4.95 16.68 1.74
CA ARG A 302 -5.22 18.06 2.17
C ARG A 302 -3.93 18.83 2.28
N THR A 303 -3.94 20.05 1.78
CA THR A 303 -2.89 21.04 2.01
C THR A 303 -3.14 21.79 3.31
N ASN A 304 -2.14 22.52 3.81
CA ASN A 304 -2.27 23.34 5.03
C ASN A 304 -3.00 24.66 4.78
N ILE A 305 -4.17 24.59 4.13
CA ILE A 305 -5.08 25.71 3.86
C ILE A 305 -6.30 25.55 4.76
N ARG A 306 -6.72 26.63 5.43
CA ARG A 306 -7.98 26.67 6.19
C ARG A 306 -9.09 27.18 5.30
N ALA A 307 -10.31 26.66 5.50
CA ALA A 307 -11.48 27.25 4.87
C ALA A 307 -11.63 28.73 5.31
N PRO A 308 -12.07 29.62 4.40
CA PRO A 308 -12.54 30.96 4.75
C PRO A 308 -13.51 30.93 5.94
N GLU A 309 -13.49 31.96 6.80
CA GLU A 309 -14.31 31.97 8.03
C GLU A 309 -15.81 31.97 7.74
N GLU A 310 -16.21 32.52 6.60
CA GLU A 310 -17.61 32.58 6.16
C GLU A 310 -18.21 31.17 5.99
N LEU A 311 -17.40 30.22 5.49
CA LEU A 311 -17.82 28.82 5.29
C LEU A 311 -17.83 28.01 6.60
N LYS A 312 -17.21 28.50 7.67
CA LYS A 312 -17.22 27.81 8.98
C LYS A 312 -18.50 28.07 9.77
N GLN A 313 -19.23 29.14 9.46
CA GLN A 313 -20.46 29.50 10.18
C GLN A 313 -21.64 28.60 9.84
N GLU A 314 -21.67 28.03 8.62
CA GLU A 314 -22.74 27.13 8.16
C GLU A 314 -22.64 25.69 8.69
N THR A 315 -21.53 25.30 9.33
CA THR A 315 -21.24 23.90 9.71
C THR A 315 -21.30 23.61 11.21
N LYS A 316 -21.87 24.51 12.04
CA LYS A 316 -22.14 24.18 13.44
C LYS A 316 -23.14 23.01 13.51
N PRO A 317 -22.79 21.87 14.14
CA PRO A 317 -23.73 20.77 14.28
C PRO A 317 -24.97 21.25 15.05
N MET A 318 -26.17 20.90 14.58
CA MET A 318 -27.33 20.90 15.46
C MET A 318 -26.98 20.08 16.70
N ALA A 319 -27.26 20.62 17.88
CA ALA A 319 -26.99 19.98 19.16
C ALA A 319 -27.49 18.53 19.11
N LYS A 320 -26.62 17.58 19.48
CA LYS A 320 -27.03 16.18 19.66
C LYS A 320 -28.13 16.15 20.73
N LEU A 321 -29.34 15.74 20.33
CA LEU A 321 -30.45 15.42 21.22
C LEU A 321 -30.15 14.16 22.02
#